data_AF-A1ZQD2-F1
#
_entry.id   AF-A1ZQD2-F1
#
_cell.length_a   1.000
_cell.length_b   1.000
_cell.length_c   1.000
_cell.angle_alpha   90.00
_cell.angle_beta   90.00
_cell.angle_gamma   90.00
#
_symmetry.space_group_name_H-M   'P 1'
#
loop_
_entity.id
_entity.type
_entity.pdbx_description
1 polymer ?
#
loop_
_entity_poly.entity_id
_entity_poly.type
_entity_poly.pdbx_seq_one_letter_code
_entity_poly.pdbx_strand_id
1 'polypeptide(L)'
;MKFFLGFFMFIPHYFVLIFRIIVLYFYSLLAFFTILISAEYPEGGHKYAVDTLRYVMRINLYFGFMNDRYPPFSGAPDEELGLERR
;
A
#
# COMPACT_ATOMS: atom_id res chain seq x y z
N MET A 1 1.49 -25.25 12.25
CA MET A 1 0.64 -24.23 12.90
C MET A 1 0.75 -22.82 12.30
N LYS A 2 1.88 -22.41 11.67
CA LYS A 2 2.02 -21.09 10.98
C LYS A 2 0.97 -20.81 9.88
N PHE A 3 0.52 -21.84 9.15
CA PHE A 3 -0.43 -21.71 8.04
C PHE A 3 -1.83 -21.21 8.46
N PHE A 4 -2.34 -21.67 9.61
CA PHE A 4 -3.66 -21.27 10.11
C PHE A 4 -3.69 -19.82 10.60
N LEU A 5 -2.60 -19.36 11.24
CA LEU A 5 -2.48 -17.96 11.69
C LEU A 5 -2.33 -17.00 10.51
N GLY A 6 -1.60 -17.41 9.46
CA GLY A 6 -1.44 -16.63 8.23
C GLY A 6 -2.76 -16.39 7.48
N PHE A 7 -3.66 -17.37 7.46
CA PHE A 7 -4.96 -17.22 6.77
C PHE A 7 -5.86 -16.18 7.45
N PHE A 8 -5.93 -16.18 8.78
CA PHE A 8 -6.70 -15.17 9.53
C PHE A 8 -6.12 -13.76 9.33
N MET A 9 -4.81 -13.67 9.11
CA MET A 9 -4.08 -12.43 8.91
C MET A 9 -4.19 -11.85 7.50
N PHE A 10 -4.54 -12.69 6.53
CA PHE A 10 -4.78 -12.32 5.13
C PHE A 10 -6.04 -11.45 4.99
N ILE A 11 -7.11 -11.81 5.70
CA ILE A 11 -8.42 -11.15 5.65
C ILE A 11 -8.32 -9.63 5.92
N PRO A 12 -7.71 -9.15 7.03
CA PRO A 12 -7.64 -7.72 7.29
C PRO A 12 -6.76 -6.98 6.28
N HIS A 13 -5.66 -7.58 5.82
CA HIS A 13 -4.77 -6.95 4.83
C HIS A 13 -5.43 -6.79 3.47
N TYR A 14 -6.11 -7.83 3.00
CA TYR A 14 -6.85 -7.79 1.74
C TYR A 14 -8.01 -6.80 1.80
N PHE A 15 -8.71 -6.72 2.93
CA PHE A 15 -9.78 -5.74 3.13
C PHE A 15 -9.26 -4.29 2.99
N VAL A 16 -8.16 -3.97 3.67
CA VAL A 16 -7.51 -2.66 3.56
C VAL A 16 -6.97 -2.43 2.15
N LEU A 17 -6.45 -3.47 1.49
CA LEU A 17 -5.93 -3.38 0.13
C LEU A 17 -7.02 -3.02 -0.88
N ILE A 18 -8.19 -3.65 -0.78
CA ILE A 18 -9.35 -3.36 -1.63
C ILE A 18 -9.76 -1.89 -1.48
N PHE A 19 -9.90 -1.42 -0.25
CA PHE A 19 -10.22 -0.02 0.00
C PHE A 19 -9.14 0.90 -0.57
N ARG A 20 -7.86 0.54 -0.41
CA ARG A 20 -6.76 1.34 -0.94
C ARG A 20 -6.79 1.46 -2.46
N ILE A 21 -7.04 0.35 -3.15
CA ILE A 21 -7.12 0.29 -4.62
C ILE A 21 -8.32 1.08 -5.15
N ILE A 22 -9.47 1.04 -4.46
CA ILE A 22 -10.64 1.84 -4.85
C ILE A 22 -10.30 3.34 -4.80
N VAL A 23 -9.67 3.81 -3.72
CA VAL A 23 -9.25 5.21 -3.60
C VAL A 23 -8.20 5.56 -4.67
N LEU A 24 -7.24 4.67 -4.95
CA LEU A 24 -6.25 4.87 -6.00
C LEU A 24 -6.90 4.99 -7.38
N TYR A 25 -7.93 4.21 -7.65
CA TYR A 25 -8.71 4.30 -8.88
C TYR A 25 -9.37 5.67 -9.05
N PHE A 26 -9.99 6.21 -8.00
CA PHE A 26 -10.53 7.57 -8.03
C PHE A 26 -9.44 8.63 -8.25
N TYR A 27 -8.29 8.50 -7.59
CA TYR A 27 -7.16 9.39 -7.86
C TYR A 27 -6.65 9.29 -9.29
N SER A 28 -6.64 8.09 -9.88
CA SER A 28 -6.24 7.90 -11.27
C SER A 28 -7.24 8.53 -12.25
N LEU A 29 -8.54 8.45 -11.96
CA LEU A 29 -9.57 9.13 -12.74
C LEU A 29 -9.41 10.65 -12.65
N LEU A 30 -9.19 11.19 -11.44
CA LEU A 30 -8.94 12.62 -11.26
C LEU A 30 -7.67 13.04 -12.00
N ALA A 31 -6.56 12.32 -11.80
CA ALA A 31 -5.28 12.60 -12.43
C ALA A 31 -5.38 12.59 -13.97
N PHE A 32 -6.21 11.72 -14.55
CA PHE A 32 -6.46 11.73 -15.99
C PHE A 32 -7.00 13.08 -16.47
N PHE A 33 -8.00 13.64 -15.79
CA PHE A 33 -8.52 14.97 -16.13
C PHE A 33 -7.53 16.08 -15.80
N THR A 34 -6.81 15.99 -14.67
CA THR A 34 -5.83 17.01 -14.27
C THR A 34 -4.69 17.12 -15.28
N ILE A 35 -4.18 15.98 -15.77
CA ILE A 35 -3.10 15.95 -16.76
C ILE A 35 -3.56 16.51 -18.10
N LEU A 36 -4.80 16.27 -18.52
CA LEU A 36 -5.32 16.83 -19.77
C LEU A 36 -5.40 18.36 -19.76
N ILE A 37 -5.64 18.97 -18.59
CA ILE A 37 -5.81 20.41 -18.45
C ILE A 37 -4.49 21.10 -18.08
N SER A 38 -3.77 20.54 -17.10
CA SER A 38 -2.61 21.17 -16.46
C SER A 38 -1.28 20.55 -16.86
N ALA A 39 -1.29 19.42 -17.60
CA ALA A 39 -0.11 18.57 -17.87
C ALA A 39 0.65 18.14 -16.60
N GLU A 40 0.02 18.24 -15.44
CA GLU A 40 0.62 18.00 -14.14
C GLU A 40 -0.15 16.92 -13.39
N TYR A 41 0.59 16.03 -12.73
CA TYR A 41 0.02 14.96 -11.93
C TYR A 41 -0.27 15.47 -10.51
N PRO A 42 -1.48 15.27 -9.96
CA PRO A 42 -1.82 15.79 -8.64
C PRO A 42 -0.94 15.17 -7.55
N GLU A 43 -0.22 16.02 -6.81
CA GLU A 43 0.76 15.60 -5.79
C GLU A 43 0.15 14.67 -4.72
N GLY A 44 -1.07 14.97 -4.26
CA GLY A 44 -1.77 14.13 -3.29
C GLY A 44 -2.08 12.73 -3.81
N GLY A 45 -2.46 12.61 -5.10
CA GLY A 45 -2.68 11.31 -5.74
C GLY A 45 -1.38 10.53 -5.90
N HIS A 46 -0.27 11.23 -6.20
CA HIS A 46 1.03 10.59 -6.36
C HIS A 46 1.52 10.02 -5.04
N LYS A 47 1.48 10.82 -3.97
CA LYS A 47 1.86 10.38 -2.63
C LYS A 47 1.06 9.15 -2.20
N TYR A 48 -0.26 9.18 -2.42
CA TYR A 48 -1.14 8.06 -2.10
C TYR A 48 -0.81 6.78 -2.89
N ALA A 49 -0.49 6.92 -4.19
CA ALA A 49 -0.08 5.81 -5.03
C ALA A 49 1.23 5.16 -4.53
N VAL A 50 2.24 5.97 -4.19
CA VAL A 50 3.52 5.47 -3.67
C VAL A 50 3.34 4.78 -2.31
N ASP A 51 2.53 5.35 -1.41
CA ASP A 51 2.22 4.72 -0.13
C ASP A 51 1.49 3.38 -0.32
N THR A 52 0.53 3.32 -1.25
CA THR A 52 -0.18 2.08 -1.58
C THR A 52 0.78 1.02 -2.14
N LEU A 53 1.69 1.42 -3.03
CA LEU A 53 2.70 0.52 -3.59
C LEU A 53 3.64 -0.03 -2.52
N ARG A 54 4.14 0.82 -1.60
CA ARG A 54 4.97 0.37 -0.47
C ARG A 54 4.23 -0.65 0.41
N TYR A 55 2.95 -0.40 0.68
CA TYR A 55 2.13 -1.33 1.45
C TYR A 55 1.98 -2.69 0.74
N VAL A 56 1.67 -2.71 -0.57
CA VAL A 56 1.59 -3.93 -1.39
C VAL A 56 2.90 -4.71 -1.35
N MET A 57 4.03 -4.03 -1.51
CA MET A 57 5.35 -4.67 -1.50
C MET A 57 5.66 -5.32 -0.14
N ARG A 58 5.35 -4.65 0.97
CA ARG A 58 5.51 -5.24 2.32
C ARG A 58 4.66 -6.50 2.50
N ILE A 59 3.43 -6.48 2.02
CA ILE A 59 2.53 -7.64 2.03
C ILE A 59 3.13 -8.80 1.24
N ASN A 60 3.59 -8.53 0.00
CA ASN A 60 4.18 -9.55 -0.86
C ASN A 60 5.47 -10.15 -0.27
N LEU A 61 6.32 -9.34 0.37
CA LEU A 61 7.54 -9.82 1.03
C LEU A 61 7.23 -10.74 2.21
N TYR A 62 6.19 -10.41 2.99
CA TYR A 62 5.74 -11.24 4.10
C TYR A 62 5.17 -12.58 3.61
N PHE A 63 4.32 -12.55 2.59
CA PHE A 63 3.71 -13.77 2.03
C PHE A 63 4.66 -14.60 1.16
N GLY A 64 5.65 -13.97 0.53
CA GLY A 64 6.73 -14.63 -0.17
C GLY A 64 7.76 -15.27 0.76
N PHE A 65 7.54 -15.22 2.09
CA PHE A 65 8.48 -15.68 3.13
C PHE A 65 9.89 -15.08 2.98
N MET A 66 9.99 -13.92 2.34
CA MET A 66 11.24 -13.16 2.23
C MET A 66 11.50 -12.35 3.50
N ASN A 67 10.46 -12.06 4.28
CA ASN A 67 10.56 -11.37 5.56
C ASN A 67 9.56 -11.95 6.57
N ASP A 68 10.05 -12.35 7.74
CA ASP A 68 9.22 -12.92 8.82
C ASP A 68 8.53 -11.84 9.69
N ARG A 69 8.84 -10.55 9.49
CA ARG A 69 8.26 -9.45 10.28
C ARG A 69 6.86 -9.11 9.76
N TYR A 70 5.89 -9.07 10.65
CA TYR A 70 4.51 -8.70 10.33
C TYR A 70 4.45 -7.27 9.75
N PRO A 71 3.83 -7.07 8.57
CA PRO A 71 3.75 -5.75 7.96
C PRO A 71 2.80 -4.83 8.73
N PRO A 72 3.15 -3.55 8.93
CA PRO A 72 2.23 -2.55 9.49
C PRO A 72 1.14 -2.19 8.48
N PHE A 73 -0.03 -1.78 8.95
CA PHE A 73 -1.16 -1.30 8.14
C PHE A 73 -0.94 0.08 7.48
N SER A 74 0.31 0.49 7.29
CA SER A 74 0.68 1.77 6.72
C SER A 74 1.59 1.60 5.51
N GLY A 75 1.35 2.45 4.52
CA GLY A 75 2.22 2.64 3.37
C GLY A 75 3.39 3.58 3.65
N ALA A 76 3.36 4.32 4.76
CA ALA A 76 4.32 5.35 5.10
C ALA A 76 5.79 4.85 5.12
N PRO A 77 6.77 5.74 4.94
CA PRO A 77 8.19 5.42 5.05
C PRO A 77 8.51 4.68 6.36
N ASP A 78 9.51 3.79 6.34
CA ASP A 78 9.94 3.04 7.54
C ASP A 78 10.36 4.00 8.68
N GLU A 79 10.94 5.15 8.33
CA GLU A 79 11.35 6.23 9.23
C GLU A 79 10.18 6.80 10.04
N GLU A 80 9.03 7.02 9.39
CA GLU A 80 7.82 7.54 10.06
C GLU A 80 7.17 6.49 10.96
N LEU A 81 7.41 5.21 10.68
CA LEU A 81 6.84 4.08 11.42
C LEU A 81 7.71 3.62 12.59
N GLY A 82 8.85 4.27 12.83
CA GLY A 82 9.82 3.85 13.84
C GLY A 82 10.36 2.44 13.59
N LEU A 83 10.29 1.97 12.34
CA LEU A 83 10.89 0.71 11.94
C LEU A 83 12.36 1.00 11.66
N GLU A 84 13.27 0.26 12.33
CA GLU A 84 14.70 0.31 12.02
C GLU A 84 14.90 0.22 10.50
N ARG A 85 15.72 1.10 9.92
CA ARG A 85 15.94 1.17 8.47
C ARG A 85 16.38 -0.21 7.97
N ARG A 86 15.47 -0.86 7.23
CA ARG A 86 15.70 -2.12 6.53
C ARG A 86 16.65 -1.93 5.36
#